data_AF-A0A948R644-F1
#
_entry.id   AF-A0A948R644-F1
#
_cell.length_a   1.000
_cell.length_b   1.000
_cell.length_c   1.000
_cell.angle_alpha   90.00
_cell.angle_beta   90.00
_cell.angle_gamma   90.00
#
_symmetry.space_group_name_H-M   'P 1'
#
loop_
_entity.id
_entity.type
_entity.pdbx_description
1 polymer ?
#
loop_
_entity_poly.entity_id
_entity_poly.type
_entity_poly.pdbx_seq_one_letter_code
_entity_poly.pdbx_strand_id
1 'polypeptide(L)'
;MKIHPLITTTDALTELCERLAKSEFVAVDTEFMRENTYWPELCLVQIGNNEEAAAVDPMAPGIDLKPLLDLMCDNEDVLKV
;
A
#
# COMPACT_ATOMS: atom_id res chain seq x y z
N MET A 1 0.45 16.23 6.50
CA MET A 1 0.95 14.90 6.11
C MET A 1 1.28 14.08 7.36
N LYS A 2 0.41 13.14 7.74
CA LYS A 2 0.61 12.16 8.80
C LYS A 2 1.41 10.99 8.25
N ILE A 3 2.49 10.59 8.92
CA ILE A 3 3.25 9.39 8.57
C ILE A 3 2.87 8.29 9.55
N HIS A 4 2.41 7.15 9.04
CA HIS A 4 2.04 6.00 9.87
C HIS A 4 3.27 5.16 10.24
N PRO A 5 3.23 4.44 11.37
CA PRO A 5 4.12 3.30 11.59
C PRO A 5 4.01 2.28 10.45
N LEU A 6 5.01 1.41 10.31
CA LEU A 6 5.00 0.33 9.31
C LEU A 6 3.71 -0.50 9.45
N ILE A 7 2.94 -0.57 8.37
CA ILE A 7 1.71 -1.34 8.31
C ILE A 7 2.06 -2.80 8.08
N THR A 8 1.68 -3.64 9.05
CA THR A 8 1.95 -5.09 9.07
C THR A 8 0.68 -5.91 9.33
N THR A 9 -0.49 -5.27 9.47
CA THR A 9 -1.75 -5.92 9.78
C THR A 9 -2.84 -5.53 8.78
N THR A 10 -3.75 -6.47 8.51
CA THR A 10 -4.88 -6.28 7.60
C THR A 10 -5.80 -5.15 8.06
N ASP A 11 -6.06 -5.02 9.36
CA ASP A 11 -6.94 -3.97 9.90
C ASP A 11 -6.38 -2.57 9.62
N ALA A 12 -5.08 -2.35 9.90
CA ALA A 12 -4.44 -1.07 9.66
C ALA A 12 -4.36 -0.74 8.15
N LEU A 13 -4.12 -1.75 7.31
CA LEU A 13 -4.14 -1.60 5.86
C LEU A 13 -5.54 -1.24 5.36
N THR A 14 -6.57 -1.92 5.84
CA THR A 14 -7.97 -1.68 5.49
C THR A 14 -8.38 -0.25 5.84
N GLU A 15 -8.12 0.17 7.07
CA GLU A 15 -8.43 1.54 7.52
C GLU A 15 -7.72 2.61 6.66
N LEU A 16 -6.47 2.37 6.26
CA LEU A 16 -5.74 3.27 5.37
C LEU A 16 -6.41 3.31 3.99
N CYS A 17 -6.66 2.16 3.38
CA CYS A 17 -7.26 2.06 2.05
C CYS A 17 -8.65 2.70 1.99
N GLU A 18 -9.48 2.57 3.03
CA GLU A 18 -10.79 3.22 3.13
C GLU A 18 -10.72 4.75 3.12
N ARG A 19 -9.66 5.34 3.70
CA ARG A 19 -9.43 6.79 3.66
C ARG A 19 -8.86 7.21 2.31
N LEU A 20 -7.88 6.49 1.80
CA LEU A 20 -7.25 6.77 0.51
C LEU A 20 -8.24 6.65 -0.66
N ALA A 21 -9.21 5.74 -0.58
CA ALA A 21 -10.28 5.55 -1.57
C ALA A 21 -11.17 6.79 -1.80
N LYS A 22 -11.10 7.79 -0.90
CA LYS A 22 -11.84 9.06 -1.00
C LYS A 22 -10.99 10.20 -1.57
N SER A 23 -9.74 9.92 -1.92
CA SER A 23 -8.80 10.91 -2.45
C SER A 23 -8.95 11.05 -3.96
N GLU A 24 -8.67 12.23 -4.51
CA GLU A 24 -8.61 12.39 -5.98
C GLU A 24 -7.46 11.59 -6.59
N PHE A 25 -6.37 11.41 -5.85
CA PHE A 25 -5.22 10.61 -6.26
C PHE A 25 -4.49 10.00 -5.05
N VAL A 26 -3.68 8.97 -5.34
CA VAL A 26 -2.64 8.43 -4.46
C VAL A 26 -1.34 8.32 -5.23
N ALA A 27 -0.23 8.63 -4.56
CA ALA A 27 1.11 8.32 -5.05
C ALA A 27 1.52 6.94 -4.52
N VAL A 28 2.09 6.10 -5.39
CA VAL A 28 2.54 4.75 -5.03
C VAL A 28 3.98 4.52 -5.49
N ASP A 29 4.75 3.81 -4.65
CA ASP A 29 6.06 3.29 -5.01
C ASP A 29 6.24 1.89 -4.42
N THR A 30 7.16 1.11 -4.98
CA THR A 30 7.35 -0.30 -4.61
C THR A 30 8.82 -0.67 -4.55
N GLU A 31 9.20 -1.40 -3.52
CA GLU A 31 10.56 -1.92 -3.34
C GLU A 31 10.60 -3.44 -3.47
N PHE A 32 11.65 -3.95 -4.11
CA PHE A 32 11.78 -5.38 -4.40
C PHE A 32 13.14 -5.95 -3.98
N MET A 33 13.12 -7.16 -3.40
CA MET A 33 14.34 -7.95 -3.21
C MET A 33 14.64 -8.78 -4.46
N ARG A 34 15.86 -8.64 -4.97
CA ARG A 34 16.33 -9.29 -6.22
C ARG A 34 17.72 -9.91 -6.15
N GLU A 35 18.39 -9.84 -4.99
CA GLU A 35 19.78 -10.31 -4.86
C GLU A 35 19.88 -11.84 -4.83
N ASN A 36 18.98 -12.51 -4.12
CA ASN A 36 19.01 -13.95 -3.89
C ASN A 36 17.76 -14.68 -4.41
N THR A 37 16.96 -14.01 -5.24
CA THR A 37 15.66 -14.48 -5.72
C THR A 37 15.63 -14.42 -7.25
N TYR A 38 15.13 -15.47 -7.90
CA TYR A 38 15.01 -15.49 -9.37
C TYR A 38 13.90 -14.55 -9.86
N TRP A 39 12.77 -14.56 -9.16
CA TRP A 39 11.68 -13.60 -9.35
C TRP A 39 11.78 -12.50 -8.28
N PRO A 40 11.50 -11.23 -8.64
CA PRO A 40 11.51 -10.16 -7.67
C PRO A 40 10.42 -10.39 -6.62
N GLU A 41 10.81 -10.35 -5.35
CA GLU A 41 9.85 -10.39 -4.25
C GLU A 41 9.47 -8.95 -3.91
N LEU A 42 8.17 -8.64 -3.88
CA LEU A 42 7.67 -7.34 -3.42
C LEU A 42 7.85 -7.27 -1.91
N CYS A 43 8.67 -6.34 -1.42
CA CYS A 43 9.08 -6.27 -0.02
C CYS A 43 8.63 -5.00 0.68
N LEU A 44 8.22 -3.98 -0.07
CA LEU A 44 7.60 -2.79 0.50
C LEU A 44 6.68 -2.14 -0.53
N VAL A 45 5.57 -1.58 -0.06
CA VAL A 45 4.75 -0.64 -0.84
C VAL A 45 4.68 0.66 -0.07
N GLN A 46 5.12 1.76 -0.67
CA GLN A 46 4.86 3.10 -0.15
C GLN A 46 3.60 3.64 -0.82
N ILE A 47 2.68 4.20 -0.03
CA ILE A 47 1.47 4.82 -0.57
C ILE A 47 1.09 6.06 0.26
N GLY A 48 0.60 7.09 -0.42
CA GLY A 48 0.12 8.28 0.27
C GLY A 48 -0.64 9.27 -0.61
N ASN A 49 -1.27 10.24 0.04
CA ASN A 49 -1.89 11.41 -0.57
C ASN A 49 -1.35 12.68 0.12
N ASN A 50 -2.03 13.82 -0.06
CA ASN A 50 -1.62 15.08 0.59
C ASN A 50 -1.73 15.07 2.13
N GLU A 51 -2.56 14.19 2.69
CA GLU A 51 -2.91 14.17 4.11
C GLU A 51 -2.11 13.14 4.90
N GLU A 52 -1.84 11.97 4.32
CA GLU A 52 -1.19 10.84 4.98
C GLU A 52 -0.31 10.01 4.03
N ALA A 53 0.69 9.34 4.60
CA ALA A 53 1.53 8.39 3.89
C ALA A 53 1.90 7.21 4.81
N ALA A 54 2.06 6.04 4.22
CA ALA A 54 2.43 4.82 4.92
C ALA A 54 3.38 3.96 4.08
N ALA A 55 4.18 3.16 4.79
CA ALA A 55 4.87 2.00 4.23
C ALA A 55 4.11 0.75 4.67
N VAL A 56 3.82 -0.14 3.71
CA VAL A 56 3.15 -1.42 3.91
C VAL A 56 4.19 -2.53 3.71
N ASP A 57 4.27 -3.44 4.68
CA ASP A 57 5.05 -4.68 4.58
C ASP A 57 4.16 -5.79 3.99
N PRO A 58 4.29 -6.09 2.69
CA PRO A 58 3.52 -7.15 2.03
C PRO A 58 3.95 -8.56 2.44
N MET A 59 5.08 -8.72 3.14
CA MET A 59 5.60 -10.00 3.62
C MET A 59 5.20 -10.28 5.08
N ALA A 60 4.51 -9.34 5.73
CA ALA A 60 4.08 -9.49 7.12
C ALA A 60 3.22 -10.76 7.29
N PRO A 61 3.49 -11.61 8.31
CA PRO A 61 2.77 -12.87 8.47
C PRO A 61 1.26 -12.69 8.61
N GLY A 62 0.49 -13.27 7.68
CA GLY A 62 -0.97 -13.26 7.71
C GLY A 62 -1.62 -11.96 7.25
N ILE A 63 -0.86 -11.00 6.70
CA ILE A 63 -1.44 -9.81 6.09
C ILE A 63 -2.24 -10.18 4.84
N ASP A 64 -3.44 -9.63 4.72
CA ASP A 64 -4.25 -9.69 3.50
C ASP A 64 -4.09 -8.38 2.72
N LEU A 65 -3.53 -8.48 1.52
CA LEU A 65 -3.31 -7.33 0.63
C LEU A 65 -4.53 -6.98 -0.21
N LYS A 66 -5.64 -7.72 -0.08
CA LYS A 66 -6.88 -7.44 -0.81
C LYS A 66 -7.32 -5.97 -0.71
N PRO A 67 -7.32 -5.28 0.45
CA PRO A 67 -7.73 -3.87 0.51
C PRO A 67 -6.88 -2.94 -0.35
N LEU A 68 -5.57 -3.22 -0.44
CA LEU A 68 -4.66 -2.48 -1.30
C LEU A 68 -4.96 -2.78 -2.77
N LEU A 69 -5.15 -4.05 -3.11
CA LEU A 69 -5.49 -4.46 -4.49
C LEU A 69 -6.83 -3.89 -4.94
N ASP A 70 -7.84 -3.88 -4.08
CA ASP A 70 -9.15 -3.28 -4.37
C ASP A 70 -9.00 -1.78 -4.67
N LEU A 71 -8.19 -1.05 -3.90
CA LEU A 71 -7.88 0.36 -4.16
C LEU A 71 -7.12 0.56 -5.48
N MET A 72 -6.15 -0.30 -5.78
CA MET A 72 -5.25 -0.14 -6.92
C MET A 72 -5.87 -0.62 -8.24
N CYS A 73 -6.69 -1.66 -8.20
CA CYS A 73 -7.18 -2.36 -9.39
C CYS A 73 -8.68 -2.19 -9.62
N ASP A 74 -9.50 -2.09 -8.56
CA ASP A 74 -10.96 -2.12 -8.68
C ASP A 74 -11.61 -0.74 -8.48
N ASN A 75 -10.90 0.23 -7.90
CA ASN A 75 -11.37 1.60 -7.74
C ASN A 75 -10.90 2.47 -8.91
N GLU A 76 -11.76 2.78 -9.88
CA GLU A 76 -11.40 3.64 -11.03
C GLU A 76 -11.44 5.15 -10.74
N ASP A 77 -12.04 5.56 -9.62
CA ASP A 77 -12.24 6.98 -9.26
C ASP A 77 -10.96 7.67 -8.76
N VAL A 78 -10.04 6.90 -8.19
CA VAL A 78 -8.77 7.40 -7.65
C VAL A 78 -7.67 7.30 -8.71
N LEU A 79 -7.01 8.41 -9.04
CA LEU A 79 -5.81 8.39 -9.90
C LEU A 79 -4.61 7.78 -9.14
N LYS A 80 -3.86 6.89 -9.80
CA LYS A 80 -2.61 6.32 -9.26
C LYS A 80 -1.44 7.01 -9.94
N VAL A 81 -0.59 7.65 -9.15
CA VAL A 81 0.60 8.39 -9.59
C VAL A 81 1.86 7.62 -9.22
#